data_AF-K5CJ99-F1
#
_entry.id   AF-K5CJ99-F1
#
_cell.length_a   1.000
_cell.length_b   1.000
_cell.length_c   1.000
_cell.angle_alpha   90.00
_cell.angle_beta   90.00
_cell.angle_gamma   90.00
#
_symmetry.space_group_name_H-M   'P 1'
#
loop_
_entity.id
_entity.type
_entity.pdbx_description
1 polymer ?
#
loop_
_entity_poly.entity_id
_entity_poly.type
_entity_poly.pdbx_seq_one_letter_code
_entity_poly.pdbx_strand_id
1 'polypeptide(L)'
;MIALDNFESFVPYRILVRGEEYYEIGAVSELEEDSPGEWTATVEGTENYNVEISMDGKEIKSWYCDCPYDGEICKHVVATLLAIRDNEKKVNRSAFSKMKVEVEEAVVIDETVDMQQLLSFVNPQELSQFIYEYASMHPEFKTALLNRFMAKELSATSKEKDYRAEIQKVFNDSYYNKKSRYHNRYDDFDCDWETVFNRMDTFLEKADFFLNVGNIDTAIDIALQTLRSIGENNEDELLYNDDLYPSDYCEQAGDLLIKVIEHPKTTQKQKTAILQELGQLAKLSTYRDYDLYDIDELLMQINFSIQPAEKALELIDKLLEERKDTYDLYQIVLRKVNLLTELHEEQKAADTIRQYLYLTEIREMEVDKLIARCQYDEAIRLLNEGIEIAEKEEHIGTIEEWLKTKLRIYEMTHQTAEVINTCRLLFVSGRDQLEYYSKLKTLVPKEAWKSFLDTMMKETQFSEYFSFGGNDEAEIYVKERDYECLFKLLSSIRYNQLEALMKYSYHLKDTHSEQLIAIYTSLLNDYAEQNVGRTHYELIARALLCAKKLNGGQEAVKRLVAEFRIKYKRRPAMMEVLRRF
;
A
#
# COMPACT_ATOMS: atom_id res chain seq x y z
N MET A 1 -35.05 -35.38 15.92
CA MET A 1 -33.75 -35.53 15.25
C MET A 1 -33.79 -34.65 14.02
N ILE A 2 -32.77 -33.82 13.84
CA ILE A 2 -32.64 -32.94 12.68
C ILE A 2 -32.05 -33.80 11.56
N ALA A 3 -32.72 -33.84 10.42
CA ALA A 3 -32.33 -34.64 9.27
C ALA A 3 -32.31 -33.78 8.01
N LEU A 4 -31.55 -34.23 7.01
CA LEU A 4 -31.43 -33.53 5.74
C LEU A 4 -32.77 -33.31 5.05
N ASP A 5 -33.80 -34.13 5.32
CA ASP A 5 -35.14 -33.99 4.73
C ASP A 5 -36.08 -33.03 5.49
N ASN A 6 -35.72 -32.56 6.69
CA ASN A 6 -36.65 -31.81 7.56
C ASN A 6 -36.02 -30.68 8.39
N PHE A 7 -34.74 -30.35 8.18
CA PHE A 7 -34.01 -29.39 9.00
C PHE A 7 -34.65 -27.98 8.99
N GLU A 8 -35.38 -27.62 7.93
CA GLU A 8 -36.08 -26.34 7.79
C GLU A 8 -37.09 -26.09 8.92
N SER A 9 -37.65 -27.16 9.49
CA SER A 9 -38.58 -27.06 10.62
C SER A 9 -37.90 -26.68 11.94
N PHE A 10 -36.56 -26.69 11.97
CA PHE A 10 -35.73 -26.39 13.14
C PHE A 10 -34.94 -25.08 12.96
N VAL A 11 -35.07 -24.40 11.82
CA VAL A 11 -34.38 -23.14 11.52
C VAL A 11 -35.35 -21.97 11.64
N PRO A 12 -34.98 -20.84 12.28
CA PRO A 12 -35.81 -19.64 12.29
C PRO A 12 -36.14 -19.16 10.87
N TYR A 13 -37.41 -18.86 10.59
CA TYR A 13 -37.91 -18.51 9.24
C TYR A 13 -37.05 -17.46 8.51
N ARG A 14 -36.57 -16.42 9.20
CA ARG A 14 -35.71 -15.38 8.59
C ARG A 14 -34.34 -15.89 8.15
N ILE A 15 -33.79 -16.89 8.84
CA ILE A 15 -32.51 -17.50 8.49
C ILE A 15 -32.70 -18.50 7.36
N LEU A 16 -33.81 -19.24 7.39
CA LEU A 16 -34.19 -20.16 6.32
C LEU A 16 -34.30 -19.43 4.96
N VAL A 17 -35.07 -18.34 4.88
CA VAL A 17 -35.23 -17.56 3.65
C VAL A 17 -33.89 -17.04 3.12
N ARG A 18 -33.01 -16.55 4.00
CA ARG A 18 -31.68 -16.07 3.59
C ARG A 18 -30.76 -17.20 3.15
N GLY A 19 -30.88 -18.39 3.74
CA GLY A 19 -30.12 -19.55 3.30
C GLY A 19 -30.60 -20.07 1.94
N GLU A 20 -31.90 -20.05 1.69
CA GLU A 20 -32.49 -20.33 0.37
C GLU A 20 -31.97 -19.34 -0.68
N GLU A 21 -31.96 -18.04 -0.38
CA GLU A 21 -31.40 -17.00 -1.27
C GLU A 21 -29.92 -17.29 -1.64
N TYR A 22 -29.08 -17.60 -0.66
CA TYR A 22 -27.66 -17.91 -0.88
C TYR A 22 -27.47 -19.17 -1.72
N TYR A 23 -28.31 -20.18 -1.51
CA TYR A 23 -28.32 -21.37 -2.34
C TYR A 23 -28.76 -21.06 -3.79
N GLU A 24 -29.83 -20.29 -3.97
CA GLU A 24 -30.38 -19.95 -5.29
C GLU A 24 -29.44 -19.11 -6.15
N ILE A 25 -28.67 -18.19 -5.55
CA ILE A 25 -27.66 -17.39 -6.25
C ILE A 25 -26.36 -18.15 -6.54
N GLY A 26 -26.24 -19.40 -6.07
CA GLY A 26 -25.05 -20.24 -6.27
C GLY A 26 -23.86 -19.86 -5.40
N ALA A 27 -24.09 -19.26 -4.22
CA ALA A 27 -23.02 -18.83 -3.32
C ALA A 27 -22.26 -19.99 -2.64
N VAL A 28 -22.73 -21.23 -2.75
CA VAL A 28 -22.04 -22.41 -2.23
C VAL A 28 -21.11 -22.96 -3.31
N SER A 29 -19.81 -22.84 -3.09
CA SER A 29 -18.74 -23.37 -3.94
C SER A 29 -17.96 -24.46 -3.20
N GLU A 30 -17.14 -25.23 -3.94
CA GLU A 30 -16.23 -26.23 -3.36
C GLU A 30 -16.92 -27.25 -2.43
N LEU A 31 -18.15 -27.66 -2.76
CA LEU A 31 -18.88 -28.66 -1.98
C LEU A 31 -18.27 -30.05 -2.19
N GLU A 32 -17.58 -30.57 -1.17
CA GLU A 32 -16.89 -31.85 -1.19
C GLU A 32 -17.33 -32.73 0.00
N GLU A 33 -17.27 -34.05 -0.21
CA GLU A 33 -17.47 -35.04 0.86
C GLU A 33 -16.12 -35.70 1.16
N ASP A 34 -15.42 -35.21 2.19
CA ASP A 34 -14.06 -35.64 2.55
C ASP A 34 -14.02 -37.08 3.05
N SER A 35 -15.08 -37.51 3.74
CA SER A 35 -15.28 -38.89 4.16
C SER A 35 -16.79 -39.17 4.30
N PRO A 36 -17.25 -40.43 4.34
CA PRO A 36 -18.68 -40.73 4.31
C PRO A 36 -19.47 -40.00 5.41
N GLY A 37 -20.32 -39.06 5.02
CA GLY A 37 -21.12 -38.21 5.91
C GLY A 37 -20.45 -36.92 6.38
N GLU A 38 -19.18 -36.66 6.05
CA GLU A 38 -18.46 -35.42 6.40
C GLU A 38 -18.32 -34.54 5.17
N TRP A 39 -18.97 -33.38 5.20
CA TRP A 39 -19.06 -32.44 4.10
C TRP A 39 -18.36 -31.13 4.42
N THR A 40 -17.65 -30.59 3.45
CA THR A 40 -17.01 -29.27 3.48
C THR A 40 -17.48 -28.43 2.31
N ALA A 41 -17.62 -27.11 2.52
CA ALA A 41 -17.99 -26.17 1.47
C ALA A 41 -17.52 -24.76 1.80
N THR A 42 -17.28 -23.97 0.75
CA THR A 42 -17.04 -22.53 0.83
C THR A 42 -18.32 -21.79 0.50
N VAL A 43 -18.74 -20.82 1.31
CA VAL A 43 -19.94 -20.03 1.07
C VAL A 43 -19.60 -18.54 0.95
N GLU A 44 -19.82 -17.98 -0.24
CA GLU A 44 -19.57 -16.58 -0.57
C GLU A 44 -20.59 -15.67 0.14
N GLY A 45 -20.10 -14.74 0.97
CA GLY A 45 -20.91 -13.77 1.71
C GLY A 45 -20.27 -12.38 1.72
N THR A 46 -20.21 -11.75 2.90
CA THR A 46 -19.34 -10.57 3.10
C THR A 46 -17.86 -10.92 3.00
N GLU A 47 -17.54 -12.17 3.32
CA GLU A 47 -16.25 -12.85 3.13
C GLU A 47 -16.58 -14.29 2.72
N ASN A 48 -15.57 -15.08 2.35
CA ASN A 48 -15.74 -16.52 2.12
C ASN A 48 -15.75 -17.26 3.45
N TYR A 49 -16.84 -17.97 3.73
CA TYR A 49 -17.04 -18.71 4.97
C TYR A 49 -16.90 -20.20 4.75
N ASN A 50 -16.07 -20.86 5.56
CA ASN A 50 -15.93 -22.31 5.54
C ASN A 50 -17.05 -22.95 6.35
N VAL A 51 -17.74 -23.92 5.75
CA VAL A 51 -18.83 -24.67 6.36
C VAL A 51 -18.49 -26.15 6.39
N GLU A 52 -18.58 -26.74 7.59
CA GLU A 52 -18.36 -28.16 7.82
C GLU A 52 -19.65 -28.80 8.36
N ILE A 53 -20.06 -29.95 7.82
CA ILE A 53 -21.28 -30.66 8.22
C ILE A 53 -21.00 -32.15 8.38
N SER A 54 -21.35 -32.70 9.55
CA SER A 54 -21.24 -34.13 9.87
C SER A 54 -22.62 -34.79 9.90
N MET A 55 -22.76 -35.91 9.19
CA MET A 55 -24.00 -36.64 8.98
C MET A 55 -23.83 -38.15 9.16
N ASP A 56 -24.86 -38.80 9.71
CA ASP A 56 -24.98 -40.26 9.73
C ASP A 56 -26.19 -40.65 8.88
N GLY A 57 -25.93 -41.06 7.64
CA GLY A 57 -26.95 -41.21 6.61
C GLY A 57 -27.66 -39.88 6.34
N LYS A 58 -28.95 -39.79 6.69
CA LYS A 58 -29.73 -38.55 6.56
C LYS A 58 -29.79 -37.71 7.83
N GLU A 59 -29.26 -38.19 8.95
CA GLU A 59 -29.31 -37.48 10.22
C GLU A 59 -28.14 -36.51 10.35
N ILE A 60 -28.41 -35.25 10.69
CA ILE A 60 -27.36 -34.23 10.87
C ILE A 60 -26.87 -34.30 12.32
N LYS A 61 -25.58 -34.60 12.49
CA LYS A 61 -24.94 -34.78 13.82
C LYS A 61 -24.35 -33.48 14.34
N SER A 62 -23.65 -32.72 13.50
CA SER A 62 -23.08 -31.42 13.84
C SER A 62 -22.83 -30.57 12.60
N TRP A 63 -22.69 -29.27 12.83
CA TRP A 63 -22.28 -28.30 11.81
C TRP A 63 -21.37 -27.24 12.44
N TYR A 64 -20.48 -26.69 11.63
CA TYR A 64 -19.63 -25.56 11.99
C TYR A 64 -19.60 -24.58 10.81
N CYS A 65 -19.56 -23.29 11.15
CA CYS A 65 -19.33 -22.22 10.19
C CYS A 65 -18.54 -21.11 10.89
N ASP A 66 -17.51 -20.60 10.24
CA ASP A 66 -16.62 -19.54 10.74
C ASP A 66 -17.23 -18.12 10.68
N CYS A 67 -18.49 -17.98 10.24
CA CYS A 67 -19.14 -16.68 10.13
C CYS A 67 -19.44 -16.03 11.51
N PRO A 68 -19.44 -14.68 11.60
CA PRO A 68 -19.60 -13.95 12.87
C PRO A 68 -21.03 -13.97 13.45
N TYR A 69 -21.91 -14.84 12.95
CA TYR A 69 -23.31 -14.90 13.36
C TYR A 69 -23.49 -15.69 14.67
N ASP A 70 -23.98 -15.02 15.72
CA ASP A 70 -24.16 -15.55 17.08
C ASP A 70 -25.48 -16.33 17.28
N GLY A 71 -25.83 -17.23 16.36
CA GLY A 71 -27.05 -18.05 16.43
C GLY A 71 -26.81 -19.53 16.12
N GLU A 72 -27.72 -20.41 16.55
CA GLU A 72 -27.52 -21.88 16.50
C GLU A 72 -27.26 -22.43 15.08
N ILE A 73 -27.97 -21.93 14.07
CA ILE A 73 -27.77 -22.27 12.66
C ILE A 73 -27.72 -20.96 11.88
N CYS A 74 -26.65 -20.75 11.10
CA CYS A 74 -26.51 -19.59 10.23
C CYS A 74 -27.05 -19.87 8.82
N LYS A 75 -27.21 -18.81 8.02
CA LYS A 75 -27.69 -18.92 6.63
C LYS A 75 -26.75 -19.72 5.72
N HIS A 76 -25.44 -19.72 5.98
CA HIS A 76 -24.46 -20.47 5.19
C HIS A 76 -24.62 -21.98 5.39
N VAL A 77 -24.80 -22.44 6.65
CA VAL A 77 -25.11 -23.84 6.96
C VAL A 77 -26.40 -24.29 6.27
N VAL A 78 -27.43 -23.44 6.25
CA VAL A 78 -28.68 -23.73 5.51
C VAL A 78 -28.42 -23.89 4.01
N ALA A 79 -27.66 -22.98 3.41
CA ALA A 79 -27.33 -23.03 1.99
C ALA A 79 -26.56 -24.31 1.63
N THR A 80 -25.58 -24.70 2.45
CA THR A 80 -24.80 -25.93 2.26
C THR A 80 -25.66 -27.18 2.41
N LEU A 81 -26.58 -27.24 3.39
CA LEU A 81 -27.52 -28.35 3.54
C LEU A 81 -28.45 -28.50 2.31
N LEU A 82 -28.90 -27.40 1.72
CA LEU A 82 -29.66 -27.43 0.46
C LEU A 82 -28.81 -27.95 -0.70
N ALA A 83 -27.55 -27.54 -0.79
CA ALA A 83 -26.61 -28.00 -1.81
C ALA A 83 -26.31 -29.51 -1.70
N ILE A 84 -26.10 -30.02 -0.48
CA ILE A 84 -25.94 -31.47 -0.21
C ILE A 84 -27.19 -32.23 -0.68
N ARG A 85 -28.39 -31.75 -0.31
CA ARG A 85 -29.66 -32.40 -0.67
C ARG A 85 -29.87 -32.47 -2.19
N ASP A 86 -29.48 -31.44 -2.92
CA ASP A 86 -29.60 -31.44 -4.38
C ASP A 86 -28.48 -32.23 -5.07
N ASN A 87 -27.30 -32.34 -4.46
CA ASN A 87 -26.26 -33.27 -4.87
C ASN A 87 -26.75 -34.74 -4.78
N GLU A 88 -27.38 -35.14 -3.67
CA GLU A 88 -27.99 -36.47 -3.53
C GLU A 88 -29.08 -36.75 -4.58
N LYS A 89 -29.85 -35.73 -4.98
CA LYS A 89 -30.86 -35.87 -6.05
C LYS A 89 -30.25 -35.99 -7.44
N LYS A 90 -29.11 -35.32 -7.70
CA LYS A 90 -28.39 -35.43 -8.98
C LYS A 90 -27.73 -36.80 -9.14
N VAL A 91 -27.13 -37.34 -8.08
CA VAL A 91 -26.54 -38.69 -8.05
C VAL A 91 -27.61 -39.79 -8.18
N ASN A 92 -28.81 -39.60 -7.61
CA ASN A 92 -29.92 -40.55 -7.77
C ASN A 92 -30.65 -40.48 -9.12
N ARG A 93 -30.57 -39.37 -9.87
CA ARG A 93 -31.19 -39.22 -11.19
C ARG A 93 -30.37 -39.80 -12.34
N SER A 94 -29.06 -40.01 -12.16
CA SER A 94 -28.18 -40.66 -13.15
C SER A 94 -28.20 -42.19 -13.10
N ALA A 95 -28.79 -42.80 -12.06
CA ALA A 95 -28.67 -44.25 -11.83
C ALA A 95 -29.81 -45.13 -12.36
N PHE A 96 -31.04 -44.65 -12.62
CA PHE A 96 -32.10 -45.51 -13.18
C PHE A 96 -33.19 -44.72 -13.91
N SER A 97 -33.21 -44.78 -15.25
CA SER A 97 -34.44 -44.96 -16.06
C SER A 97 -34.17 -44.81 -17.58
N LYS A 98 -34.26 -45.96 -18.28
CA LYS A 98 -34.52 -46.16 -19.72
C LYS A 98 -33.35 -46.18 -20.70
N MET A 99 -32.72 -47.36 -20.80
CA MET A 99 -32.52 -47.96 -22.12
C MET A 99 -33.04 -49.40 -22.09
N LYS A 100 -34.21 -49.60 -22.70
CA LYS A 100 -34.63 -50.91 -23.21
C LYS A 100 -33.74 -51.18 -24.42
N VAL A 101 -32.88 -52.16 -24.30
CA VAL A 101 -32.12 -52.70 -25.43
C VAL A 101 -33.03 -53.68 -26.16
N GLU A 102 -33.47 -53.32 -27.36
CA GLU A 102 -33.77 -54.30 -28.41
C GLU A 102 -32.51 -54.47 -29.24
N VAL A 103 -32.07 -55.71 -29.35
CA VAL A 103 -30.87 -56.15 -30.04
C VAL A 103 -31.23 -56.40 -31.50
N GLU A 104 -30.56 -55.74 -32.45
CA GLU A 104 -30.33 -56.32 -33.78
C GLU A 104 -28.89 -56.07 -34.27
N GLU A 105 -28.24 -57.22 -34.46
CA GLU A 105 -27.08 -57.62 -35.28
C GLU A 105 -25.83 -56.74 -35.46
N ALA A 106 -24.72 -57.44 -35.16
CA ALA A 106 -23.35 -57.02 -35.29
C ALA A 106 -22.90 -56.81 -36.75
N VAL A 107 -22.06 -55.80 -36.95
CA VAL A 107 -21.05 -55.80 -38.02
C VAL A 107 -19.68 -55.67 -37.35
N VAL A 108 -18.86 -56.69 -37.59
CA VAL A 108 -17.46 -56.80 -37.19
C VAL A 108 -16.65 -55.74 -37.95
N ILE A 109 -15.88 -54.90 -37.26
CA ILE A 109 -14.81 -54.11 -37.88
C ILE A 109 -13.53 -54.23 -37.01
N ASP A 110 -12.46 -54.45 -37.74
CA ASP A 110 -11.07 -54.78 -37.45
C ASP A 110 -10.34 -53.79 -36.50
N GLU A 111 -9.33 -54.26 -35.75
CA GLU A 111 -8.57 -53.50 -34.74
C GLU A 111 -7.59 -52.42 -35.30
N THR A 112 -7.79 -51.93 -36.52
CA THR A 112 -6.97 -50.85 -37.10
C THR A 112 -7.80 -49.83 -37.86
N VAL A 113 -8.83 -49.25 -37.22
CA VAL A 113 -9.58 -48.13 -37.83
C VAL A 113 -8.81 -46.82 -37.62
N ASP A 114 -8.37 -46.22 -38.72
CA ASP A 114 -7.83 -44.87 -38.75
C ASP A 114 -8.90 -43.86 -38.31
N MET A 115 -8.54 -42.95 -37.38
CA MET A 115 -9.42 -41.90 -36.87
C MET A 115 -10.06 -41.07 -38.00
N GLN A 116 -9.36 -40.86 -39.11
CA GLN A 116 -9.95 -40.17 -40.26
C GLN A 116 -11.06 -40.97 -40.95
N GLN A 117 -10.92 -42.31 -41.02
CA GLN A 117 -11.96 -43.17 -41.58
C GLN A 117 -13.18 -43.21 -40.66
N LEU A 118 -12.97 -43.34 -39.35
CA LEU A 118 -14.07 -43.35 -38.38
C LEU A 118 -14.89 -42.04 -38.45
N LEU A 119 -14.22 -40.88 -38.44
CA LEU A 119 -14.89 -39.58 -38.56
C LEU A 119 -15.62 -39.37 -39.90
N SER A 120 -15.27 -40.12 -40.95
CA SER A 120 -15.96 -40.06 -42.25
C SER A 120 -17.29 -40.82 -42.30
N PHE A 121 -17.49 -41.81 -41.41
CA PHE A 121 -18.70 -42.63 -41.33
C PHE A 121 -19.67 -42.21 -40.21
N VAL A 122 -19.19 -41.46 -39.21
CA VAL A 122 -20.03 -41.00 -38.10
C VAL A 122 -20.97 -39.87 -38.58
N ASN A 123 -22.23 -39.96 -38.17
CA ASN A 123 -23.22 -38.91 -38.43
C ASN A 123 -22.76 -37.58 -37.78
N PRO A 124 -22.70 -36.45 -38.53
CA PRO A 124 -22.30 -35.16 -37.99
C PRO A 124 -23.07 -34.71 -36.75
N GLN A 125 -24.35 -35.08 -36.62
CA GLN A 125 -25.17 -34.73 -35.46
C GLN A 125 -24.78 -35.54 -34.22
N GLU A 126 -24.52 -36.84 -34.39
CA GLU A 126 -24.06 -37.71 -33.31
C GLU A 126 -22.64 -37.33 -32.87
N LEU A 127 -21.77 -36.98 -33.81
CA LEU A 127 -20.43 -36.48 -33.49
C LEU A 127 -20.48 -35.15 -32.74
N SER A 128 -21.36 -34.23 -33.17
CA SER A 128 -21.52 -32.94 -32.49
C SER A 128 -22.05 -33.12 -31.06
N GLN A 129 -23.01 -34.04 -30.87
CA GLN A 129 -23.54 -34.38 -29.55
C GLN A 129 -22.46 -35.00 -28.67
N PHE A 130 -21.68 -35.94 -29.19
CA PHE A 130 -20.56 -36.56 -28.48
C PHE A 130 -19.51 -35.52 -28.06
N ILE A 131 -19.12 -34.62 -28.97
CA ILE A 131 -18.16 -33.55 -28.68
C ILE A 131 -18.70 -32.63 -27.58
N TYR A 132 -19.99 -32.28 -27.62
CA TYR A 132 -20.65 -31.46 -26.60
C TYR A 132 -20.69 -32.14 -25.23
N GLU A 133 -21.06 -33.42 -25.18
CA GLU A 133 -21.10 -34.21 -23.95
C GLU A 133 -19.70 -34.38 -23.36
N TYR A 134 -18.71 -34.70 -24.20
CA TYR A 134 -17.33 -34.85 -23.79
C TYR A 134 -16.73 -33.52 -23.30
N ALA A 135 -16.99 -32.40 -23.99
CA ALA A 135 -16.61 -31.07 -23.52
C ALA A 135 -17.32 -30.65 -22.23
N SER A 136 -18.55 -31.13 -21.99
CA SER A 136 -19.25 -30.82 -20.74
C SER A 136 -18.65 -31.55 -19.53
N MET A 137 -17.96 -32.67 -19.75
CA MET A 137 -17.32 -33.46 -18.70
C MET A 137 -15.81 -33.20 -18.55
N HIS A 138 -15.16 -32.57 -19.54
CA HIS A 138 -13.72 -32.34 -19.56
C HIS A 138 -13.40 -30.86 -19.79
N PRO A 139 -13.11 -30.09 -18.73
CA PRO A 139 -12.85 -28.65 -18.81
C PRO A 139 -11.71 -28.28 -19.75
N GLU A 140 -10.60 -29.02 -19.79
CA GLU A 140 -9.47 -28.68 -20.67
C GLU A 140 -9.83 -28.85 -22.15
N PHE A 141 -10.61 -29.89 -22.47
CA PHE A 141 -11.11 -30.11 -23.82
C PHE A 141 -12.14 -29.06 -24.23
N LYS A 142 -13.02 -28.65 -23.32
CA LYS A 142 -13.96 -27.54 -23.54
C LYS A 142 -13.23 -26.25 -23.88
N THR A 143 -12.21 -25.91 -23.11
CA THR A 143 -11.38 -24.71 -23.33
C THR A 143 -10.65 -24.82 -24.68
N ALA A 144 -10.02 -25.95 -24.99
CA ALA A 144 -9.38 -26.16 -26.29
C ALA A 144 -10.34 -26.08 -27.49
N LEU A 145 -11.56 -26.63 -27.35
CA LEU A 145 -12.61 -26.60 -28.36
C LEU A 145 -13.10 -25.17 -28.61
N LEU A 146 -13.38 -24.41 -27.54
CA LEU A 146 -13.74 -22.99 -27.61
C LEU A 146 -12.60 -22.18 -28.23
N ASN A 147 -11.36 -22.35 -27.77
CA ASN A 147 -10.17 -21.69 -28.30
C ASN A 147 -10.00 -21.92 -29.82
N ARG A 148 -10.28 -23.14 -30.29
CA ARG A 148 -10.06 -23.52 -31.70
C ARG A 148 -11.15 -23.03 -32.64
N PHE A 149 -12.42 -23.01 -32.21
CA PHE A 149 -13.55 -22.80 -33.10
C PHE A 149 -14.28 -21.46 -32.88
N MET A 150 -14.23 -20.85 -31.69
CA MET A 150 -14.81 -19.51 -31.46
C MET A 150 -14.08 -18.41 -32.25
N ALA A 151 -12.78 -18.57 -32.51
CA ALA A 151 -12.01 -17.63 -33.33
C ALA A 151 -12.55 -17.49 -34.77
N LYS A 152 -13.27 -18.50 -35.28
CA LYS A 152 -13.86 -18.50 -36.63
C LYS A 152 -15.26 -17.87 -36.69
N GLU A 153 -16.06 -17.97 -35.63
CA GLU A 153 -17.40 -17.36 -35.57
C GLU A 153 -17.36 -15.87 -35.20
N LEU A 154 -16.44 -15.48 -34.32
CA LEU A 154 -16.24 -14.06 -33.94
C LEU A 154 -15.76 -13.21 -35.13
N SER A 155 -15.02 -13.78 -36.09
CA SER A 155 -14.63 -13.07 -37.32
C SER A 155 -15.76 -12.85 -38.33
N ALA A 156 -16.90 -13.53 -38.18
CA ALA A 156 -17.94 -13.57 -39.22
C ALA A 156 -19.26 -12.90 -38.85
N THR A 157 -19.58 -12.69 -37.57
CA THR A 157 -20.97 -12.31 -37.18
C THR A 157 -21.18 -11.27 -36.07
N SER A 158 -20.15 -10.77 -35.38
CA SER A 158 -20.33 -9.62 -34.46
C SER A 158 -19.88 -8.32 -35.12
N LYS A 159 -20.68 -7.25 -35.02
CA LYS A 159 -20.13 -5.87 -35.12
C LYS A 159 -18.88 -5.83 -34.25
N GLU A 160 -17.73 -5.47 -34.82
CA GLU A 160 -16.49 -5.28 -34.07
C GLU A 160 -16.82 -4.48 -32.80
N LYS A 161 -16.68 -5.13 -31.64
CA LYS A 161 -16.85 -4.45 -30.37
C LYS A 161 -15.65 -3.52 -30.19
N ASP A 162 -15.93 -2.23 -30.04
CA ASP A 162 -14.92 -1.23 -29.72
C ASP A 162 -14.61 -1.30 -28.23
N TYR A 163 -13.63 -2.12 -27.86
CA TYR A 163 -13.22 -2.28 -26.47
C TYR A 163 -12.66 -0.98 -25.87
N ARG A 164 -12.14 -0.06 -26.69
CA ARG A 164 -11.69 1.24 -26.18
C ARG A 164 -12.87 2.01 -25.60
N ALA A 165 -13.98 2.06 -26.34
CA ALA A 165 -15.21 2.69 -25.89
C ALA A 165 -15.87 1.95 -24.72
N GLU A 166 -15.85 0.61 -24.71
CA GLU A 166 -16.40 -0.17 -23.60
C GLU A 166 -15.65 0.07 -22.28
N ILE A 167 -14.32 0.07 -22.31
CA ILE A 167 -13.48 0.32 -21.12
C ILE A 167 -13.68 1.76 -20.63
N GLN A 168 -13.61 2.76 -21.53
CA GLN A 168 -13.82 4.15 -21.13
C GLN A 168 -15.21 4.39 -20.53
N LYS A 169 -16.22 3.67 -21.01
CA LYS A 169 -17.57 3.74 -20.47
C LYS A 169 -17.66 3.22 -19.03
N VAL A 170 -16.85 2.23 -18.64
CA VAL A 170 -16.82 1.74 -17.25
C VAL A 170 -16.45 2.85 -16.27
N PHE A 171 -15.42 3.64 -16.58
CA PHE A 171 -14.99 4.78 -15.77
C PHE A 171 -15.96 5.96 -15.81
N ASN A 172 -16.69 6.15 -16.92
CA ASN A 172 -17.68 7.23 -17.03
C ASN A 172 -18.99 6.92 -16.29
N ASP A 173 -19.42 5.65 -16.29
CA ASP A 173 -20.71 5.22 -15.72
C ASP A 173 -20.64 4.97 -14.19
N SER A 174 -19.45 4.98 -13.59
CA SER A 174 -19.22 4.61 -12.18
C SER A 174 -19.48 5.73 -11.16
N TYR A 175 -19.63 6.98 -11.60
CA TYR A 175 -20.00 8.10 -10.73
C TYR A 175 -21.48 8.03 -10.33
N TYR A 176 -21.78 7.64 -9.09
CA TYR A 176 -23.15 7.64 -8.54
C TYR A 176 -23.39 8.82 -7.59
N ASN A 177 -24.51 9.50 -7.83
CA ASN A 177 -25.07 10.59 -7.02
C ASN A 177 -25.63 10.07 -5.66
N LYS A 178 -24.79 9.55 -4.75
CA LYS A 178 -25.23 9.23 -3.38
C LYS A 178 -25.16 10.48 -2.49
N LYS A 179 -26.24 11.27 -2.46
CA LYS A 179 -26.47 12.21 -1.35
C LYS A 179 -26.88 11.44 -0.09
N SER A 180 -25.91 10.95 0.67
CA SER A 180 -26.16 10.47 2.03
C SER A 180 -26.59 11.64 2.92
N ARG A 181 -27.63 11.44 3.75
CA ARG A 181 -28.15 12.46 4.70
C ARG A 181 -27.35 12.53 6.01
N TYR A 182 -26.22 11.83 6.10
CA TYR A 182 -25.35 11.84 7.26
C TYR A 182 -23.91 12.03 6.80
N HIS A 183 -23.39 13.24 6.98
CA HIS A 183 -21.99 13.57 6.75
C HIS A 183 -21.10 12.84 7.75
N ASN A 184 -20.64 11.64 7.40
CA ASN A 184 -19.39 11.12 7.94
C ASN A 184 -18.27 11.49 6.97
N ARG A 185 -17.19 12.05 7.51
CA ARG A 185 -16.21 12.85 6.78
C ARG A 185 -15.21 12.02 5.95
N TYR A 186 -15.38 10.70 5.83
CA TYR A 186 -14.36 9.80 5.30
C TYR A 186 -14.86 8.54 4.54
N ASP A 187 -16.17 8.31 4.36
CA ASP A 187 -16.69 7.05 3.74
C ASP A 187 -17.67 7.28 2.55
N ASP A 188 -17.86 8.51 2.08
CA ASP A 188 -18.71 8.78 0.92
C ASP A 188 -17.81 8.88 -0.33
N PHE A 189 -17.44 7.73 -0.86
CA PHE A 189 -16.76 7.60 -2.15
C PHE A 189 -17.72 7.96 -3.29
N ASP A 190 -17.32 8.86 -4.18
CA ASP A 190 -18.16 9.34 -5.29
C ASP A 190 -18.24 8.32 -6.44
N CYS A 191 -17.32 7.34 -6.47
CA CYS A 191 -17.17 6.32 -7.50
C CYS A 191 -17.18 4.90 -6.90
N ASP A 192 -17.90 3.96 -7.55
CA ASP A 192 -17.87 2.53 -7.21
C ASP A 192 -16.63 1.87 -7.84
N TRP A 193 -15.46 2.13 -7.25
CA TRP A 193 -14.16 1.66 -7.74
C TRP A 193 -14.05 0.13 -7.78
N GLU A 194 -14.66 -0.57 -6.83
CA GLU A 194 -14.68 -2.04 -6.80
C GLU A 194 -15.36 -2.60 -8.07
N THR A 195 -16.51 -2.04 -8.45
CA THR A 195 -17.20 -2.44 -9.70
C THR A 195 -16.39 -2.08 -10.94
N VAL A 196 -15.68 -0.94 -10.94
CA VAL A 196 -14.81 -0.54 -12.05
C VAL A 196 -13.69 -1.56 -12.25
N PHE A 197 -12.97 -1.90 -11.19
CA PHE A 197 -11.79 -2.76 -11.24
C PHE A 197 -12.14 -4.24 -11.48
N ASN A 198 -13.22 -4.76 -10.90
CA ASN A 198 -13.76 -6.09 -11.24
C ASN A 198 -14.10 -6.23 -12.74
N ARG A 199 -14.58 -5.16 -13.37
CA ARG A 199 -14.82 -5.15 -14.83
C ARG A 199 -13.51 -5.08 -15.61
N MET A 200 -12.48 -4.41 -15.09
CA MET A 200 -11.15 -4.36 -15.71
C MET A 200 -10.51 -5.74 -15.76
N ASP A 201 -10.61 -6.53 -14.69
CA ASP A 201 -10.14 -7.93 -14.69
C ASP A 201 -10.73 -8.72 -15.85
N THR A 202 -12.05 -8.61 -16.03
CA THR A 202 -12.75 -9.28 -17.13
C THR A 202 -12.23 -8.84 -18.52
N PHE A 203 -11.82 -7.58 -18.68
CA PHE A 203 -11.25 -7.11 -19.95
C PHE A 203 -9.82 -7.61 -20.16
N LEU A 204 -8.98 -7.57 -19.12
CA LEU A 204 -7.59 -8.04 -19.19
C LEU A 204 -7.51 -9.55 -19.45
N GLU A 205 -8.36 -10.35 -18.80
CA GLU A 205 -8.50 -11.79 -19.10
C GLU A 205 -8.90 -12.05 -20.56
N LYS A 206 -9.84 -11.26 -21.10
CA LYS A 206 -10.22 -11.34 -22.52
C LYS A 206 -9.07 -10.95 -23.42
N ALA A 207 -8.25 -9.98 -23.02
CA ALA A 207 -7.14 -9.52 -23.82
C ALA A 207 -6.03 -10.59 -23.93
N ASP A 208 -5.74 -11.31 -22.84
CA ASP A 208 -4.85 -12.49 -22.87
C ASP A 208 -5.44 -13.60 -23.76
N PHE A 209 -6.74 -13.88 -23.67
CA PHE A 209 -7.42 -14.79 -24.59
C PHE A 209 -7.28 -14.36 -26.06
N PHE A 210 -7.51 -13.08 -26.38
CA PHE A 210 -7.40 -12.55 -27.73
C PHE A 210 -5.97 -12.65 -28.27
N LEU A 211 -4.97 -12.40 -27.42
CA LEU A 211 -3.57 -12.60 -27.76
C LEU A 211 -3.31 -14.08 -28.12
N ASN A 212 -3.80 -15.02 -27.31
CA ASN A 212 -3.62 -16.46 -27.51
C ASN A 212 -4.26 -16.99 -28.82
N VAL A 213 -5.42 -16.45 -29.23
CA VAL A 213 -6.03 -16.79 -30.53
C VAL A 213 -5.43 -15.99 -31.70
N GLY A 214 -4.51 -15.07 -31.43
CA GLY A 214 -3.79 -14.26 -32.39
C GLY A 214 -4.57 -13.06 -32.94
N ASN A 215 -5.59 -12.58 -32.21
CA ASN A 215 -6.24 -11.30 -32.44
C ASN A 215 -5.46 -10.19 -31.72
N ILE A 216 -4.38 -9.76 -32.37
CA ILE A 216 -3.40 -8.84 -31.78
C ILE A 216 -3.97 -7.43 -31.57
N ASP A 217 -4.76 -6.92 -32.52
CA ASP A 217 -5.29 -5.55 -32.45
C ASP A 217 -6.21 -5.37 -31.23
N THR A 218 -7.09 -6.35 -30.96
CA THR A 218 -7.97 -6.29 -29.79
C THR A 218 -7.20 -6.38 -28.46
N ALA A 219 -6.16 -7.22 -28.39
CA ALA A 219 -5.32 -7.30 -27.20
C ALA A 219 -4.59 -5.96 -26.92
N ILE A 220 -4.05 -5.33 -27.98
CA ILE A 220 -3.43 -4.00 -27.89
C ILE A 220 -4.43 -2.95 -27.41
N ASP A 221 -5.62 -2.92 -28.01
CA ASP A 221 -6.66 -1.94 -27.69
C ASP A 221 -7.08 -2.00 -26.22
N ILE A 222 -7.27 -3.21 -25.68
CA ILE A 222 -7.63 -3.39 -24.28
C ILE A 222 -6.50 -2.93 -23.36
N ALA A 223 -5.26 -3.38 -23.59
CA ALA A 223 -4.14 -3.04 -22.72
C ALA A 223 -3.86 -1.52 -22.69
N LEU A 224 -3.75 -0.89 -23.88
CA LEU A 224 -3.50 0.55 -23.97
C LEU A 224 -4.66 1.38 -23.42
N GLN A 225 -5.91 0.96 -23.64
CA GLN A 225 -7.04 1.67 -23.09
C GLN A 225 -7.12 1.53 -21.56
N THR A 226 -6.76 0.38 -21.01
CA THR A 226 -6.70 0.18 -19.54
C THR A 226 -5.74 1.17 -18.91
N LEU A 227 -4.50 1.24 -19.42
CA LEU A 227 -3.52 2.26 -18.99
C LEU A 227 -4.06 3.68 -19.18
N ARG A 228 -4.67 3.98 -20.32
CA ARG A 228 -5.25 5.30 -20.57
C ARG A 228 -6.30 5.67 -19.53
N SER A 229 -7.29 4.81 -19.33
CA SER A 229 -8.42 5.10 -18.45
C SER A 229 -7.99 5.18 -16.99
N ILE A 230 -7.08 4.34 -16.50
CA ILE A 230 -6.53 4.48 -15.14
C ILE A 230 -5.77 5.80 -15.01
N GLY A 231 -4.84 6.09 -15.93
CA GLY A 231 -4.05 7.33 -15.86
C GLY A 231 -4.87 8.62 -15.96
N GLU A 232 -6.00 8.60 -16.67
CA GLU A 232 -6.90 9.75 -16.84
C GLU A 232 -7.94 9.91 -15.72
N ASN A 233 -8.23 8.85 -14.95
CA ASN A 233 -9.32 8.84 -13.95
C ASN A 233 -8.87 8.47 -12.54
N ASN A 234 -7.57 8.26 -12.27
CA ASN A 234 -7.11 7.97 -10.91
C ASN A 234 -7.29 9.20 -10.00
N GLU A 235 -7.91 9.00 -8.83
CA GLU A 235 -8.23 10.03 -7.86
C GLU A 235 -7.56 9.75 -6.50
N ASP A 236 -7.33 10.81 -5.70
CA ASP A 236 -6.76 10.75 -4.34
C ASP A 236 -7.48 9.75 -3.42
N GLU A 237 -8.75 9.51 -3.68
CA GLU A 237 -9.61 8.59 -2.93
C GLU A 237 -9.05 7.16 -2.92
N LEU A 238 -8.44 6.73 -4.02
CA LEU A 238 -7.87 5.39 -4.17
C LEU A 238 -6.62 5.19 -3.29
N LEU A 239 -5.95 6.25 -2.84
CA LEU A 239 -4.80 6.14 -1.92
C LEU A 239 -5.18 5.64 -0.52
N TYR A 240 -6.45 5.72 -0.16
CA TYR A 240 -6.96 5.35 1.16
C TYR A 240 -7.75 4.05 1.16
N ASN A 241 -7.77 3.34 0.03
CA ASN A 241 -8.43 2.04 -0.10
C ASN A 241 -7.36 0.93 -0.12
N ASP A 242 -7.23 0.21 1.00
CA ASP A 242 -6.25 -0.86 1.15
C ASP A 242 -6.60 -2.14 0.34
N ASP A 243 -7.79 -2.23 -0.26
CA ASP A 243 -8.25 -3.41 -0.99
C ASP A 243 -8.20 -3.25 -2.52
N LEU A 244 -7.91 -2.05 -3.04
CA LEU A 244 -7.88 -1.75 -4.47
C LEU A 244 -6.57 -1.09 -4.87
N TYR A 245 -5.81 -1.78 -5.72
CA TYR A 245 -4.52 -1.33 -6.22
C TYR A 245 -4.57 -1.10 -7.74
N PRO A 246 -4.84 0.13 -8.21
CA PRO A 246 -4.84 0.45 -9.65
C PRO A 246 -3.51 0.09 -10.35
N SER A 247 -2.41 0.09 -9.59
CA SER A 247 -1.09 -0.35 -10.02
C SER A 247 -1.09 -1.76 -10.58
N ASP A 248 -1.82 -2.70 -9.97
CA ASP A 248 -1.85 -4.11 -10.38
C ASP A 248 -2.46 -4.27 -11.78
N TYR A 249 -3.49 -3.48 -12.07
CA TYR A 249 -4.12 -3.45 -13.40
C TYR A 249 -3.20 -2.82 -14.45
N CYS A 250 -2.41 -1.82 -14.06
CA CYS A 250 -1.38 -1.25 -14.91
C CYS A 250 -0.24 -2.25 -15.20
N GLU A 251 0.21 -2.99 -14.18
CA GLU A 251 1.20 -4.07 -14.33
C GLU A 251 0.71 -5.15 -15.29
N GLN A 252 -0.52 -5.66 -15.09
CA GLN A 252 -1.12 -6.65 -15.97
C GLN A 252 -1.24 -6.15 -17.43
N ALA A 253 -1.65 -4.90 -17.62
CA ALA A 253 -1.74 -4.30 -18.95
C ALA A 253 -0.34 -4.11 -19.60
N GLY A 254 0.66 -3.71 -18.81
CA GLY A 254 2.05 -3.60 -19.25
C GLY A 254 2.65 -4.94 -19.66
N ASP A 255 2.49 -5.97 -18.83
CA ASP A 255 2.91 -7.34 -19.12
C ASP A 255 2.26 -7.88 -20.39
N LEU A 256 0.98 -7.59 -20.58
CA LEU A 256 0.29 -7.97 -21.82
C LEU A 256 0.89 -7.29 -23.04
N LEU A 257 1.27 -6.01 -22.96
CA LEU A 257 1.95 -5.32 -24.05
C LEU A 257 3.32 -5.93 -24.34
N ILE A 258 4.08 -6.34 -23.33
CA ILE A 258 5.35 -7.07 -23.53
C ILE A 258 5.09 -8.37 -24.30
N LYS A 259 4.13 -9.20 -23.85
CA LYS A 259 3.74 -10.43 -24.55
C LYS A 259 3.30 -10.16 -26.00
N VAL A 260 2.56 -9.08 -26.24
CA VAL A 260 2.16 -8.65 -27.59
C VAL A 260 3.38 -8.35 -28.46
N ILE A 261 4.37 -7.61 -27.95
CA ILE A 261 5.57 -7.24 -28.71
C ILE A 261 6.38 -8.48 -29.12
N GLU A 262 6.44 -9.49 -28.26
CA GLU A 262 7.13 -10.76 -28.49
C GLU A 262 6.35 -11.71 -29.42
N HIS A 263 5.04 -11.53 -29.54
CA HIS A 263 4.19 -12.45 -30.29
C HIS A 263 4.53 -12.46 -31.80
N PRO A 264 4.69 -13.65 -32.45
CA PRO A 264 5.16 -13.74 -33.84
C PRO A 264 4.28 -13.07 -34.90
N LYS A 265 2.97 -12.90 -34.62
CA LYS A 265 2.04 -12.25 -35.54
C LYS A 265 2.06 -10.71 -35.44
N THR A 266 2.76 -10.15 -34.47
CA THR A 266 2.75 -8.71 -34.22
C THR A 266 3.60 -7.98 -35.25
N THR A 267 2.97 -7.08 -36.00
CA THR A 267 3.60 -6.35 -37.09
C THR A 267 4.43 -5.17 -36.58
N GLN A 268 5.46 -4.76 -37.32
CA GLN A 268 6.26 -3.57 -36.95
C GLN A 268 5.40 -2.30 -36.83
N LYS A 269 4.34 -2.17 -37.65
CA LYS A 269 3.41 -1.05 -37.58
C LYS A 269 2.67 -1.01 -36.23
N GLN A 270 2.21 -2.16 -35.73
CA GLN A 270 1.59 -2.25 -34.39
C GLN A 270 2.60 -1.92 -33.30
N LYS A 271 3.83 -2.44 -33.37
CA LYS A 271 4.90 -2.14 -32.42
C LYS A 271 5.20 -0.64 -32.33
N THR A 272 5.30 0.04 -33.47
CA THR A 272 5.49 1.50 -33.52
C THR A 272 4.27 2.27 -32.99
N ALA A 273 3.05 1.80 -33.24
CA ALA A 273 1.84 2.42 -32.69
C ALA A 273 1.78 2.31 -31.17
N ILE A 274 2.13 1.15 -30.60
CA ILE A 274 2.23 0.96 -29.14
C ILE A 274 3.21 1.97 -28.52
N LEU A 275 4.41 2.12 -29.08
CA LEU A 275 5.38 3.10 -28.59
C LEU A 275 4.86 4.54 -28.64
N GLN A 276 4.17 4.91 -29.72
CA GLN A 276 3.62 6.25 -29.86
C GLN A 276 2.55 6.54 -28.80
N GLU A 277 1.69 5.57 -28.52
CA GLU A 277 0.63 5.67 -27.50
C GLU A 277 1.21 5.69 -26.08
N LEU A 278 2.16 4.80 -25.76
CA LEU A 278 2.88 4.82 -24.49
C LEU A 278 3.61 6.17 -24.27
N GLY A 279 4.19 6.75 -25.32
CA GLY A 279 4.78 8.09 -25.27
C GLY A 279 3.77 9.21 -24.98
N GLN A 280 2.47 9.04 -25.26
CA GLN A 280 1.43 9.96 -24.79
C GLN A 280 1.01 9.66 -23.35
N LEU A 281 0.87 8.39 -22.97
CA LEU A 281 0.53 7.98 -21.61
C LEU A 281 1.58 8.44 -20.60
N ALA A 282 2.85 8.36 -20.99
CA ALA A 282 3.98 8.87 -20.21
C ALA A 282 3.89 10.37 -19.88
N LYS A 283 3.05 11.14 -20.60
CA LYS A 283 2.83 12.57 -20.31
C LYS A 283 1.79 12.82 -19.22
N LEU A 284 0.97 11.82 -18.88
CA LEU A 284 0.03 11.91 -17.79
C LEU A 284 0.82 11.94 -16.48
N SER A 285 0.74 13.04 -15.73
CA SER A 285 1.48 13.20 -14.47
C SER A 285 1.00 12.23 -13.40
N THR A 286 -0.26 11.81 -13.47
CA THR A 286 -0.91 10.86 -12.57
C THR A 286 -0.06 9.63 -12.26
N TYR A 287 0.60 9.04 -13.28
CA TYR A 287 1.46 7.87 -13.09
C TYR A 287 2.63 8.13 -12.14
N ARG A 288 3.18 9.34 -12.16
CA ARG A 288 4.30 9.76 -11.30
C ARG A 288 3.80 10.32 -9.98
N ASP A 289 2.77 11.14 -10.02
CA ASP A 289 2.23 11.83 -8.85
C ASP A 289 1.73 10.82 -7.79
N TYR A 290 1.22 9.67 -8.24
CA TYR A 290 0.69 8.59 -7.40
C TYR A 290 1.54 7.31 -7.42
N ASP A 291 2.70 7.32 -8.10
CA ASP A 291 3.57 6.14 -8.27
C ASP A 291 2.81 4.88 -8.73
N LEU A 292 1.87 5.05 -9.67
CA LEU A 292 0.94 3.97 -10.07
C LEU A 292 1.63 2.87 -10.86
N TYR A 293 2.43 3.27 -11.84
CA TYR A 293 3.13 2.37 -12.75
C TYR A 293 4.15 3.13 -13.58
N ASP A 294 5.33 2.55 -13.74
CA ASP A 294 6.43 3.16 -14.47
C ASP A 294 6.26 2.99 -16.01
N ILE A 295 5.38 3.82 -16.58
CA ILE A 295 5.13 3.85 -18.03
C ILE A 295 6.41 4.13 -18.82
N ASP A 296 7.33 4.91 -18.26
CA ASP A 296 8.56 5.23 -18.95
C ASP A 296 9.50 4.02 -19.01
N GLU A 297 9.55 3.18 -17.98
CA GLU A 297 10.28 1.91 -18.02
C GLU A 297 9.69 0.96 -19.08
N LEU A 298 8.37 0.79 -19.09
CA LEU A 298 7.68 -0.01 -20.11
C LEU A 298 7.96 0.51 -21.53
N LEU A 299 7.91 1.83 -21.71
CA LEU A 299 8.21 2.48 -22.98
C LEU A 299 9.65 2.16 -23.42
N MET A 300 10.62 2.21 -22.51
CA MET A 300 12.02 1.90 -22.82
C MET A 300 12.22 0.43 -23.15
N GLN A 301 11.70 -0.49 -22.34
CA GLN A 301 11.78 -1.93 -22.56
C GLN A 301 11.24 -2.34 -23.94
N ILE A 302 10.07 -1.80 -24.31
CA ILE A 302 9.49 -2.06 -25.63
C ILE A 302 10.37 -1.44 -26.72
N ASN A 303 10.86 -0.22 -26.51
CA ASN A 303 11.66 0.46 -27.53
C ASN A 303 12.96 -0.30 -27.83
N PHE A 304 13.66 -0.80 -26.79
CA PHE A 304 14.84 -1.65 -26.95
C PHE A 304 14.55 -2.96 -27.68
N SER A 305 13.36 -3.50 -27.49
CA SER A 305 12.95 -4.75 -28.12
C SER A 305 12.65 -4.61 -29.62
N ILE A 306 12.38 -3.39 -30.10
CA ILE A 306 11.87 -3.17 -31.46
C ILE A 306 12.70 -2.23 -32.33
N GLN A 307 13.64 -1.50 -31.75
CA GLN A 307 14.47 -0.50 -32.44
C GLN A 307 15.95 -0.63 -32.07
N PRO A 308 16.87 -0.19 -32.96
CA PRO A 308 18.28 -0.07 -32.63
C PRO A 308 18.51 0.91 -31.48
N ALA A 309 19.60 0.70 -30.75
CA ALA A 309 19.91 1.48 -29.55
C ALA A 309 20.06 2.99 -29.82
N GLU A 310 20.49 3.39 -31.02
CA GLU A 310 20.59 4.80 -31.41
C GLU A 310 19.21 5.50 -31.40
N LYS A 311 18.17 4.79 -31.84
CA LYS A 311 16.81 5.32 -31.80
C LYS A 311 16.23 5.34 -30.39
N ALA A 312 16.67 4.43 -29.54
CA ALA A 312 16.34 4.49 -28.13
C ALA A 312 16.97 5.71 -27.45
N LEU A 313 18.26 5.98 -27.71
CA LEU A 313 18.92 7.19 -27.22
C LEU A 313 18.22 8.47 -27.69
N GLU A 314 17.82 8.57 -28.97
CA GLU A 314 17.06 9.73 -29.48
C GLU A 314 15.75 9.97 -28.71
N LEU A 315 15.03 8.89 -28.32
CA LEU A 315 13.82 9.01 -27.52
C LEU A 315 14.12 9.50 -26.10
N ILE A 316 15.16 8.95 -25.47
CA ILE A 316 15.58 9.34 -24.12
C ILE A 316 16.00 10.82 -24.11
N ASP A 317 16.80 11.25 -25.09
CA ASP A 317 17.23 12.65 -25.22
C ASP A 317 16.04 13.61 -25.38
N LYS A 318 15.03 13.19 -26.14
CA LYS A 318 13.79 13.95 -26.26
C LYS A 318 13.04 14.06 -24.92
N LEU A 319 12.93 12.97 -24.18
CA LEU A 319 12.27 12.96 -22.86
C LEU A 319 13.03 13.84 -21.85
N LEU A 320 14.37 13.81 -21.86
CA LEU A 320 15.20 14.67 -21.02
C LEU A 320 14.95 16.17 -21.27
N GLU A 321 14.76 16.58 -22.53
CA GLU A 321 14.45 17.99 -22.85
C GLU A 321 13.00 18.35 -22.50
N GLU A 322 12.04 17.47 -22.80
CA GLU A 322 10.62 17.70 -22.51
C GLU A 322 10.33 17.79 -21.01
N ARG A 323 11.15 17.15 -20.16
CA ARG A 323 10.93 17.02 -18.71
C ARG A 323 12.08 17.55 -17.83
N LYS A 324 12.90 18.45 -18.35
CA LYS A 324 14.04 19.02 -17.60
C LYS A 324 13.68 19.72 -16.28
N ASP A 325 12.42 20.10 -16.10
CA ASP A 325 11.92 20.82 -14.93
C ASP A 325 11.08 19.92 -13.99
N THR A 326 11.05 18.60 -14.21
CA THR A 326 10.30 17.66 -13.37
C THR A 326 11.20 17.00 -12.33
N TYR A 327 10.61 16.61 -11.19
CA TYR A 327 11.36 16.04 -10.07
C TYR A 327 11.92 14.63 -10.38
N ASP A 328 11.27 13.89 -11.28
CA ASP A 328 11.65 12.54 -11.72
C ASP A 328 12.75 12.51 -12.80
N LEU A 329 13.29 13.68 -13.19
CA LEU A 329 14.30 13.78 -14.25
C LEU A 329 15.49 12.82 -14.05
N TYR A 330 15.90 12.60 -12.80
CA TYR A 330 17.00 11.70 -12.46
C TYR A 330 16.75 10.27 -12.98
N GLN A 331 15.51 9.77 -12.99
CA GLN A 331 15.17 8.43 -13.48
C GLN A 331 15.50 8.30 -14.97
N ILE A 332 15.14 9.31 -15.77
CA ILE A 332 15.42 9.35 -17.21
C ILE A 332 16.95 9.40 -17.45
N VAL A 333 17.67 10.18 -16.64
CA VAL A 333 19.15 10.24 -16.68
C VAL A 333 19.75 8.87 -16.40
N LEU A 334 19.28 8.16 -15.37
CA LEU A 334 19.76 6.82 -15.02
C LEU A 334 19.53 5.83 -16.15
N ARG A 335 18.37 5.86 -16.80
CA ARG A 335 18.12 4.99 -17.94
C ARG A 335 19.03 5.29 -19.13
N LYS A 336 19.32 6.57 -19.40
CA LYS A 336 20.34 6.94 -20.40
C LYS A 336 21.70 6.35 -20.08
N VAL A 337 22.12 6.49 -18.81
CA VAL A 337 23.42 5.98 -18.33
C VAL A 337 23.48 4.46 -18.45
N ASN A 338 22.42 3.75 -18.06
CA ASN A 338 22.34 2.29 -18.16
C ASN A 338 22.46 1.83 -19.61
N LEU A 339 21.71 2.43 -20.53
CA LEU A 339 21.79 2.13 -21.95
C LEU A 339 23.19 2.38 -22.52
N LEU A 340 23.79 3.53 -22.22
CA LEU A 340 25.16 3.83 -22.68
C LEU A 340 26.19 2.83 -22.14
N THR A 341 25.98 2.35 -20.92
CA THR A 341 26.83 1.32 -20.29
C THR A 341 26.67 -0.03 -21.00
N GLU A 342 25.44 -0.45 -21.31
CA GLU A 342 25.15 -1.66 -22.08
C GLU A 342 25.75 -1.63 -23.49
N LEU A 343 25.83 -0.44 -24.09
CA LEU A 343 26.47 -0.22 -25.39
C LEU A 343 28.00 -0.10 -25.32
N HIS A 344 28.59 -0.28 -24.12
CA HIS A 344 30.03 -0.10 -23.87
C HIS A 344 30.53 1.32 -24.19
N GLU A 345 29.66 2.32 -24.15
CA GLU A 345 29.98 3.74 -24.33
C GLU A 345 30.25 4.44 -22.98
N GLU A 346 31.14 3.84 -22.17
CA GLU A 346 31.48 4.25 -20.80
C GLU A 346 31.79 5.75 -20.67
N GLN A 347 32.48 6.32 -21.65
CA GLN A 347 32.81 7.75 -21.63
C GLN A 347 31.57 8.64 -21.75
N LYS A 348 30.60 8.29 -22.61
CA LYS A 348 29.36 9.05 -22.75
C LYS A 348 28.46 8.86 -21.53
N ALA A 349 28.45 7.67 -20.93
CA ALA A 349 27.76 7.43 -19.67
C ALA A 349 28.32 8.33 -18.55
N ALA A 350 29.65 8.37 -18.40
CA ALA A 350 30.32 9.23 -17.44
C ALA A 350 30.08 10.72 -17.69
N ASP A 351 30.11 11.17 -18.95
CA ASP A 351 29.83 12.56 -19.30
C ASP A 351 28.36 12.94 -19.03
N THR A 352 27.43 11.99 -19.22
CA THR A 352 26.01 12.16 -18.85
C THR A 352 25.88 12.33 -17.33
N ILE A 353 26.50 11.46 -16.53
CA ILE A 353 26.48 11.61 -15.05
C ILE A 353 27.00 12.99 -14.66
N ARG A 354 28.16 13.40 -15.18
CA ARG A 354 28.77 14.71 -14.88
C ARG A 354 27.86 15.88 -15.21
N GLN A 355 27.15 15.82 -16.33
CA GLN A 355 26.20 16.85 -16.74
C GLN A 355 25.05 17.02 -15.74
N TYR A 356 24.60 15.92 -15.12
CA TYR A 356 23.45 15.88 -14.22
C TYR A 356 23.80 15.73 -12.74
N LEU A 357 25.07 15.93 -12.34
CA LEU A 357 25.50 15.91 -10.94
C LEU A 357 24.83 16.97 -10.05
N TYR A 358 24.14 17.95 -10.63
CA TYR A 358 23.36 18.91 -9.85
C TYR A 358 22.09 18.28 -9.23
N LEU A 359 21.62 17.15 -9.78
CA LEU A 359 20.52 16.37 -9.22
C LEU A 359 21.01 15.57 -8.00
N THR A 360 20.25 15.62 -6.91
CA THR A 360 20.63 15.02 -5.62
C THR A 360 20.83 13.52 -5.74
N GLU A 361 19.91 12.83 -6.40
CA GLU A 361 19.89 11.37 -6.57
C GLU A 361 21.09 10.89 -7.41
N ILE A 362 21.40 11.60 -8.50
CA ILE A 362 22.55 11.28 -9.35
C ILE A 362 23.86 11.48 -8.58
N ARG A 363 23.96 12.55 -7.79
CA ARG A 363 25.13 12.83 -6.96
C ARG A 363 25.31 11.80 -5.87
N GLU A 364 24.24 11.42 -5.17
CA GLU A 364 24.27 10.40 -4.12
C GLU A 364 24.77 9.06 -4.67
N MET A 365 24.22 8.61 -5.81
CA MET A 365 24.66 7.38 -6.46
C MET A 365 26.14 7.40 -6.84
N GLU A 366 26.66 8.54 -7.34
CA GLU A 366 28.08 8.66 -7.68
C GLU A 366 28.97 8.71 -6.43
N VAL A 367 28.53 9.40 -5.38
CA VAL A 367 29.20 9.41 -4.07
C VAL A 367 29.29 7.99 -3.50
N ASP A 368 28.21 7.22 -3.53
CA ASP A 368 28.19 5.84 -3.05
C ASP A 368 29.14 4.94 -3.83
N LYS A 369 29.20 5.08 -5.17
CA LYS A 369 30.19 4.37 -6.00
C LYS A 369 31.62 4.72 -5.60
N LEU A 370 31.91 5.98 -5.32
CA LEU A 370 33.24 6.43 -4.88
C LEU A 370 33.58 5.88 -3.49
N ILE A 371 32.64 5.89 -2.56
CA ILE A 371 32.80 5.31 -1.21
C ILE A 371 33.08 3.81 -1.31
N ALA A 372 32.30 3.08 -2.14
CA ALA A 372 32.49 1.65 -2.36
C ALA A 372 33.86 1.31 -2.96
N ARG A 373 34.43 2.22 -3.76
CA ARG A 373 35.78 2.12 -4.33
C ARG A 373 36.87 2.70 -3.41
N CYS A 374 36.52 3.11 -2.20
CA CYS A 374 37.40 3.76 -1.23
C CYS A 374 38.05 5.07 -1.74
N GLN A 375 37.41 5.74 -2.70
CA GLN A 375 37.85 7.03 -3.27
C GLN A 375 37.29 8.20 -2.44
N TYR A 376 37.67 8.26 -1.18
CA TYR A 376 37.04 9.15 -0.19
C TYR A 376 37.24 10.65 -0.46
N ASP A 377 38.42 11.06 -0.92
CA ASP A 377 38.69 12.48 -1.21
C ASP A 377 37.79 13.02 -2.32
N GLU A 378 37.53 12.18 -3.32
CA GLU A 378 36.66 12.51 -4.45
C GLU A 378 35.18 12.53 -4.03
N ALA A 379 34.76 11.56 -3.20
CA ALA A 379 33.42 11.56 -2.61
C ALA A 379 33.18 12.83 -1.77
N ILE A 380 34.15 13.23 -0.94
CA ILE A 380 34.08 14.48 -0.15
C ILE A 380 33.99 15.71 -1.07
N ARG A 381 34.75 15.74 -2.18
CA ARG A 381 34.67 16.83 -3.15
C ARG A 381 33.25 16.97 -3.72
N LEU A 382 32.66 15.86 -4.18
CA LEU A 382 31.28 15.86 -4.67
C LEU A 382 30.27 16.25 -3.58
N LEU A 383 30.45 15.80 -2.35
CA LEU A 383 29.57 16.20 -1.25
C LEU A 383 29.65 17.71 -0.96
N ASN A 384 30.85 18.30 -0.98
CA ASN A 384 31.03 19.75 -0.77
C ASN A 384 30.39 20.58 -1.89
N GLU A 385 30.63 20.21 -3.15
CA GLU A 385 29.99 20.86 -4.30
C GLU A 385 28.47 20.72 -4.24
N GLY A 386 27.99 19.57 -3.76
CA GLY A 386 26.59 19.38 -3.44
C GLY A 386 26.15 20.44 -2.45
N ILE A 387 26.75 20.46 -1.25
CA ILE A 387 26.34 21.35 -0.14
C ILE A 387 26.21 22.81 -0.62
N GLU A 388 27.14 23.29 -1.46
CA GLU A 388 27.05 24.63 -2.04
C GLU A 388 25.81 24.86 -2.94
N ILE A 389 25.31 23.83 -3.62
CA ILE A 389 24.07 23.88 -4.40
C ILE A 389 22.88 23.90 -3.45
N ALA A 390 22.79 22.96 -2.51
CA ALA A 390 21.67 22.89 -1.57
C ALA A 390 21.57 24.13 -0.66
N GLU A 391 22.70 24.76 -0.31
CA GLU A 391 22.72 26.05 0.39
C GLU A 391 22.10 27.17 -0.43
N LYS A 392 22.33 27.22 -1.75
CA LYS A 392 21.75 28.24 -2.65
C LYS A 392 20.25 28.03 -2.85
N GLU A 393 19.79 26.79 -2.81
CA GLU A 393 18.40 26.40 -2.99
C GLU A 393 17.63 26.31 -1.66
N GLU A 394 18.30 26.59 -0.52
CA GLU A 394 17.75 26.51 0.83
C GLU A 394 17.19 25.11 1.19
N HIS A 395 17.74 24.06 0.58
CA HIS A 395 17.37 22.66 0.84
C HIS A 395 18.09 22.09 2.07
N ILE A 396 17.65 22.51 3.26
CA ILE A 396 18.28 22.16 4.56
C ILE A 396 18.38 20.64 4.77
N GLY A 397 17.36 19.87 4.36
CA GLY A 397 17.36 18.41 4.49
C GLY A 397 18.51 17.75 3.70
N THR A 398 18.77 18.22 2.49
CA THR A 398 19.85 17.71 1.64
C THR A 398 21.23 18.03 2.21
N ILE A 399 21.40 19.23 2.78
CA ILE A 399 22.63 19.62 3.48
C ILE A 399 22.89 18.68 4.66
N GLU A 400 21.86 18.39 5.46
CA GLU A 400 21.95 17.49 6.61
C GLU A 400 22.41 16.08 6.19
N GLU A 401 21.80 15.50 5.15
CA GLU A 401 22.18 14.17 4.66
C GLU A 401 23.60 14.12 4.09
N TRP A 402 24.03 15.13 3.34
CA TRP A 402 25.41 15.18 2.84
C TRP A 402 26.43 15.36 3.95
N LEU A 403 26.12 16.13 5.00
CA LEU A 403 26.97 16.23 6.19
C LEU A 403 27.04 14.89 6.95
N LYS A 404 25.94 14.13 7.04
CA LYS A 404 25.95 12.77 7.62
C LYS A 404 26.83 11.81 6.83
N THR A 405 26.79 11.88 5.50
CA THR A 405 27.66 11.06 4.64
C THR A 405 29.13 11.46 4.79
N LYS A 406 29.44 12.77 4.83
CA LYS A 406 30.80 13.26 5.13
C LYS A 406 31.29 12.77 6.49
N LEU A 407 30.43 12.85 7.52
CA LEU A 407 30.75 12.37 8.87
C LEU A 407 31.14 10.89 8.84
N ARG A 408 30.38 10.05 8.14
CA ARG A 408 30.68 8.61 7.99
C ARG A 408 32.05 8.39 7.35
N ILE A 409 32.38 9.12 6.28
CA ILE A 409 33.70 9.04 5.63
C ILE A 409 34.82 9.46 6.60
N TYR A 410 34.65 10.56 7.34
CA TYR A 410 35.66 11.03 8.30
C TYR A 410 35.85 10.07 9.47
N GLU A 411 34.79 9.42 9.94
CA GLU A 411 34.85 8.37 10.97
C GLU A 411 35.62 7.14 10.46
N MET A 412 35.32 6.67 9.24
CA MET A 412 35.99 5.53 8.61
C MET A 412 37.49 5.80 8.34
N THR A 413 37.84 7.03 7.99
CA THR A 413 39.22 7.45 7.70
C THR A 413 39.96 7.98 8.94
N HIS A 414 39.34 7.92 10.12
CA HIS A 414 39.89 8.35 11.41
C HIS A 414 40.34 9.83 11.45
N GLN A 415 39.67 10.70 10.67
CA GLN A 415 39.94 12.14 10.62
C GLN A 415 39.25 12.88 11.77
N THR A 416 39.78 12.72 12.99
CA THR A 416 39.13 13.18 14.23
C THR A 416 38.76 14.67 14.24
N ALA A 417 39.61 15.55 13.67
CA ALA A 417 39.32 16.98 13.59
C ALA A 417 38.07 17.27 12.72
N GLU A 418 37.96 16.59 11.57
CA GLU A 418 36.83 16.75 10.66
C GLU A 418 35.55 16.11 11.20
N VAL A 419 35.66 15.01 11.95
CA VAL A 419 34.54 14.43 12.71
C VAL A 419 33.98 15.46 13.69
N ILE A 420 34.84 16.10 14.49
CA ILE A 420 34.42 17.13 15.46
C ILE A 420 33.76 18.32 14.73
N ASN A 421 34.36 18.81 13.66
CA ASN A 421 33.82 19.93 12.88
C ASN A 421 32.45 19.59 12.28
N THR A 422 32.32 18.40 11.67
CA THR A 422 31.08 17.96 11.02
C THR A 422 29.97 17.70 12.04
N CYS A 423 30.27 17.04 13.16
CA CYS A 423 29.31 16.87 14.26
C CYS A 423 28.85 18.23 14.82
N ARG A 424 29.74 19.21 14.93
CA ARG A 424 29.36 20.56 15.36
C ARG A 424 28.39 21.22 14.37
N LEU A 425 28.64 21.11 13.06
CA LEU A 425 27.73 21.63 12.04
C LEU A 425 26.36 20.95 12.17
N LEU A 426 26.33 19.62 12.22
CA LEU A 426 25.09 18.84 12.39
C LEU A 426 24.36 19.13 13.70
N PHE A 427 25.08 19.46 14.78
CA PHE A 427 24.48 19.91 16.03
C PHE A 427 23.80 21.28 15.87
N VAL A 428 24.44 22.22 15.18
CA VAL A 428 23.96 23.60 15.06
C VAL A 428 22.80 23.73 14.06
N SER A 429 22.85 22.99 12.94
CA SER A 429 21.88 23.13 11.84
C SER A 429 21.00 21.91 11.57
N GLY A 430 21.34 20.73 12.12
CA GLY A 430 20.59 19.49 11.93
C GLY A 430 19.47 19.29 12.95
N ARG A 431 18.77 18.15 12.88
CA ARG A 431 17.61 17.84 13.74
C ARG A 431 17.94 16.96 14.96
N ASP A 432 19.01 16.18 14.92
CA ASP A 432 19.35 15.18 15.95
C ASP A 432 20.43 15.68 16.93
N GLN A 433 20.20 16.83 17.59
CA GLN A 433 21.26 17.50 18.37
C GLN A 433 21.80 16.63 19.51
N LEU A 434 20.95 15.85 20.18
CA LEU A 434 21.38 14.94 21.25
C LEU A 434 22.35 13.84 20.80
N GLU A 435 22.26 13.37 19.56
CA GLU A 435 23.20 12.40 19.00
C GLU A 435 24.60 13.01 18.90
N TYR A 436 24.69 14.16 18.22
CA TYR A 436 25.95 14.85 17.98
C TYR A 436 26.56 15.40 19.27
N TYR A 437 25.73 15.88 20.21
CA TYR A 437 26.16 16.19 21.58
C TYR A 437 26.90 15.01 22.22
N SER A 438 26.31 13.81 22.13
CA SER A 438 26.86 12.61 22.78
C SER A 438 28.19 12.21 22.15
N LYS A 439 28.30 12.26 20.81
CA LYS A 439 29.56 12.03 20.09
C LYS A 439 30.61 13.08 20.49
N LEU A 440 30.29 14.37 20.39
CA LEU A 440 31.22 15.47 20.68
C LEU A 440 31.73 15.44 22.12
N LYS A 441 30.89 15.09 23.09
CA LYS A 441 31.28 14.96 24.50
C LYS A 441 32.37 13.90 24.75
N THR A 442 32.48 12.91 23.86
CA THR A 442 33.54 11.89 23.93
C THR A 442 34.82 12.30 23.20
N LEU A 443 34.71 13.16 22.18
CA LEU A 443 35.83 13.53 21.30
C LEU A 443 36.55 14.80 21.76
N VAL A 444 35.82 15.75 22.33
CA VAL A 444 36.38 17.04 22.77
C VAL A 444 37.04 16.89 24.15
N PRO A 445 38.28 17.38 24.35
CA PRO A 445 38.95 17.35 25.65
C PRO A 445 38.12 17.99 26.77
N LYS A 446 38.14 17.38 27.96
CA LYS A 446 37.29 17.79 29.09
C LYS A 446 37.52 19.25 29.49
N GLU A 447 38.74 19.74 29.35
CA GLU A 447 39.15 21.10 29.68
C GLU A 447 38.54 22.13 28.72
N ALA A 448 38.27 21.75 27.48
CA ALA A 448 37.69 22.62 26.45
C ALA A 448 36.17 22.43 26.27
N TRP A 449 35.61 21.33 26.79
CA TRP A 449 34.21 20.93 26.57
C TRP A 449 33.20 22.03 26.92
N LYS A 450 33.30 22.64 28.10
CA LYS A 450 32.31 23.64 28.54
C LYS A 450 32.25 24.84 27.61
N SER A 451 33.41 25.43 27.27
CA SER A 451 33.45 26.56 26.32
C SER A 451 32.98 26.18 24.92
N PHE A 452 33.31 24.96 24.48
CA PHE A 452 32.88 24.45 23.19
C PHE A 452 31.36 24.27 23.12
N LEU A 453 30.77 23.59 24.11
CA LEU A 453 29.33 23.39 24.21
C LEU A 453 28.59 24.72 24.37
N ASP A 454 29.04 25.63 25.24
CA ASP A 454 28.39 26.94 25.44
C ASP A 454 28.36 27.78 24.15
N THR A 455 29.32 27.57 23.24
CA THR A 455 29.34 28.21 21.92
C THR A 455 28.29 27.59 21.01
N MET A 456 28.27 26.25 20.90
CA MET A 456 27.27 25.53 20.10
C MET A 456 25.84 25.81 20.55
N MET A 457 25.57 25.78 21.86
CA MET A 457 24.26 26.04 22.44
C MET A 457 23.74 27.45 22.09
N LYS A 458 24.62 28.44 21.87
CA LYS A 458 24.23 29.80 21.47
C LYS A 458 23.97 29.94 19.98
N GLU A 459 24.67 29.18 19.16
CA GLU A 459 24.53 29.20 17.70
C GLU A 459 23.32 28.37 17.23
N THR A 460 22.90 27.39 18.02
CA THR A 460 21.82 26.47 17.68
C THR A 460 20.46 27.09 17.94
N GLN A 461 19.58 27.05 16.95
CA GLN A 461 18.18 27.39 17.12
C GLN A 461 17.39 26.15 17.54
N PHE A 462 17.26 25.94 18.85
CA PHE A 462 16.48 24.82 19.36
C PHE A 462 14.98 24.98 19.09
N SER A 463 14.30 23.85 18.94
CA SER A 463 12.84 23.80 18.83
C SER A 463 12.20 24.37 20.11
N GLU A 464 11.28 25.32 19.95
CA GLU A 464 10.43 25.80 21.06
C GLU A 464 9.40 24.75 21.50
N TYR A 465 9.20 23.70 20.70
CA TYR A 465 8.20 22.68 20.97
C TYR A 465 8.73 21.60 21.92
N PHE A 466 8.09 21.49 23.08
CA PHE A 466 8.31 20.41 24.03
C PHE A 466 7.35 19.27 23.69
N SER A 467 7.87 18.23 23.03
CA SER A 467 7.10 17.00 22.79
C SER A 467 7.07 16.13 24.04
N PHE A 468 6.19 15.11 24.09
CA PHE A 468 6.25 14.07 25.12
C PHE A 468 7.62 13.36 25.16
N GLY A 469 8.34 13.33 24.03
CA GLY A 469 9.69 12.78 23.87
C GLY A 469 10.79 13.61 24.55
N GLY A 470 10.56 14.90 24.82
CA GLY A 470 11.55 15.81 25.43
C GLY A 470 11.87 17.03 24.57
N ASN A 471 12.92 17.72 24.97
CA ASN A 471 13.50 18.85 24.26
C ASN A 471 15.03 18.78 24.39
N ASP A 472 15.74 18.81 23.27
CA ASP A 472 17.18 18.61 23.21
C ASP A 472 17.95 19.61 24.06
N GLU A 473 17.55 20.89 24.06
CA GLU A 473 18.16 21.93 24.89
C GLU A 473 18.04 21.60 26.38
N ALA A 474 16.82 21.25 26.82
CA ALA A 474 16.55 20.90 28.21
C ALA A 474 17.29 19.63 28.65
N GLU A 475 17.32 18.59 27.81
CA GLU A 475 18.07 17.35 28.07
C GLU A 475 19.57 17.63 28.20
N ILE A 476 20.15 18.50 27.37
CA ILE A 476 21.55 18.88 27.45
C ILE A 476 21.84 19.59 28.78
N TYR A 477 21.02 20.56 29.20
CA TYR A 477 21.21 21.23 30.49
C TYR A 477 21.11 20.25 31.67
N VAL A 478 20.21 19.26 31.62
CA VAL A 478 20.13 18.20 32.64
C VAL A 478 21.42 17.37 32.68
N LYS A 479 21.95 16.96 31.52
CA LYS A 479 23.18 16.16 31.42
C LYS A 479 24.42 16.92 31.87
N GLU A 480 24.47 18.23 31.63
CA GLU A 480 25.56 19.11 32.08
C GLU A 480 25.37 19.63 33.51
N ARG A 481 24.23 19.34 34.14
CA ARG A 481 23.83 19.88 35.46
C ARG A 481 23.82 21.42 35.50
N ASP A 482 23.49 22.05 34.36
CA ASP A 482 23.34 23.50 34.24
C ASP A 482 21.91 23.91 34.65
N TYR A 483 21.65 23.84 35.95
CA TYR A 483 20.32 24.04 36.51
C TYR A 483 19.79 25.47 36.39
N GLU A 484 20.69 26.45 36.31
CA GLU A 484 20.32 27.86 36.10
C GLU A 484 19.77 28.08 34.68
N CYS A 485 20.46 27.57 33.66
CA CYS A 485 19.99 27.66 32.29
C CYS A 485 18.71 26.84 32.07
N LEU A 486 18.62 25.63 32.66
CA LEU A 486 17.39 24.83 32.63
C LEU A 486 16.21 25.57 33.25
N PHE A 487 16.41 26.22 34.41
CA PHE A 487 15.34 26.99 35.06
C PHE A 487 14.90 28.18 34.19
N LYS A 488 15.83 28.92 33.59
CA LYS A 488 15.53 30.02 32.67
C LYS A 488 14.72 29.55 31.48
N LEU A 489 15.15 28.45 30.83
CA LEU A 489 14.44 27.83 29.72
C LEU A 489 13.01 27.48 30.12
N LEU A 490 12.82 26.70 31.19
CA LEU A 490 11.49 26.29 31.66
C LEU A 490 10.60 27.48 32.04
N SER A 491 11.18 28.60 32.45
CA SER A 491 10.46 29.83 32.81
C SER A 491 10.06 30.68 31.61
N SER A 492 10.72 30.55 30.45
CA SER A 492 10.45 31.34 29.24
C SER A 492 9.60 30.65 28.18
N ILE A 493 9.21 29.39 28.41
CA ILE A 493 8.38 28.62 27.46
C ILE A 493 7.00 29.26 27.28
N ARG A 494 6.59 29.45 26.03
CA ARG A 494 5.28 30.02 25.66
C ARG A 494 4.17 28.98 25.50
N TYR A 495 4.53 27.77 25.04
CA TYR A 495 3.58 26.71 24.70
C TYR A 495 3.95 25.41 25.42
N ASN A 496 2.95 24.69 25.93
CA ASN A 496 3.16 23.41 26.65
C ASN A 496 4.12 23.52 27.85
N GLN A 497 4.16 24.69 28.51
CA GLN A 497 5.03 24.92 29.67
C GLN A 497 4.71 23.94 30.81
N LEU A 498 3.45 23.56 30.98
CA LEU A 498 3.03 22.61 32.02
C LEU A 498 3.66 21.23 31.80
N GLU A 499 3.63 20.73 30.57
CA GLU A 499 4.23 19.46 30.15
C GLU A 499 5.76 19.49 30.33
N ALA A 500 6.40 20.59 29.93
CA ALA A 500 7.84 20.78 30.12
C ALA A 500 8.23 20.74 31.60
N LEU A 501 7.49 21.45 32.45
CA LEU A 501 7.71 21.42 33.90
C LEU A 501 7.50 20.01 34.46
N MET A 502 6.44 19.32 34.05
CA MET A 502 6.15 17.95 34.51
C MET A 502 7.30 16.99 34.26
N LYS A 503 8.04 17.20 33.15
CA LYS A 503 9.20 16.38 32.79
C LYS A 503 10.47 16.79 33.55
N TYR A 504 10.80 18.08 33.57
CA TYR A 504 12.14 18.54 33.97
C TYR A 504 12.22 19.12 35.40
N SER A 505 11.10 19.53 36.02
CA SER A 505 11.14 20.29 37.28
C SER A 505 11.77 19.52 38.45
N TYR A 506 11.70 18.18 38.44
CA TYR A 506 12.28 17.36 39.49
C TYR A 506 13.81 17.52 39.63
N HIS A 507 14.52 17.80 38.52
CA HIS A 507 15.96 18.05 38.54
C HIS A 507 16.33 19.33 39.29
N LEU A 508 15.38 20.26 39.42
CA LEU A 508 15.57 21.57 40.04
C LEU A 508 15.02 21.64 41.48
N LYS A 509 14.66 20.49 42.07
CA LYS A 509 14.03 20.43 43.40
C LYS A 509 14.89 21.10 44.49
N ASP A 510 16.21 20.96 44.43
CA ASP A 510 17.11 21.42 45.48
C ASP A 510 17.51 22.90 45.31
N THR A 511 17.26 23.50 44.15
CA THR A 511 17.72 24.85 43.81
C THR A 511 16.60 25.87 43.57
N HIS A 512 15.50 25.47 42.91
CA HIS A 512 14.46 26.41 42.41
C HIS A 512 13.02 26.01 42.78
N SER A 513 12.83 25.18 43.80
CA SER A 513 11.48 24.65 44.14
C SER A 513 10.45 25.75 44.40
N GLU A 514 10.80 26.82 45.11
CA GLU A 514 9.86 27.89 45.45
C GLU A 514 9.32 28.58 44.19
N GLN A 515 10.22 28.97 43.28
CA GLN A 515 9.85 29.60 42.01
C GLN A 515 9.04 28.64 41.12
N LEU A 516 9.45 27.37 41.03
CA LEU A 516 8.73 26.37 40.22
C LEU A 516 7.33 26.09 40.76
N ILE A 517 7.16 26.04 42.08
CA ILE A 517 5.84 25.90 42.72
C ILE A 517 4.94 27.08 42.37
N ALA A 518 5.47 28.30 42.36
CA ALA A 518 4.72 29.48 41.95
C ALA A 518 4.26 29.39 40.49
N ILE A 519 5.15 28.97 39.58
CA ILE A 519 4.82 28.77 38.16
C ILE A 519 3.75 27.68 37.98
N TYR A 520 3.92 26.50 38.61
CA TYR A 520 2.91 25.44 38.60
C TYR A 520 1.55 25.93 39.10
N THR A 521 1.54 26.72 40.17
CA THR A 521 0.30 27.24 40.77
C THR A 521 -0.41 28.19 39.80
N SER A 522 0.31 29.09 39.14
CA SER A 522 -0.25 29.99 38.12
C SER A 522 -0.82 29.19 36.95
N LEU A 523 -0.01 28.33 36.33
CA LEU A 523 -0.40 27.56 35.15
C LEU A 523 -1.60 26.65 35.41
N LEU A 524 -1.65 25.99 36.57
CA LEU A 524 -2.77 25.11 36.90
C LEU A 524 -4.06 25.88 37.16
N ASN A 525 -3.99 27.08 37.74
CA ASN A 525 -5.16 27.94 37.89
C ASN A 525 -5.74 28.34 36.52
N ASP A 526 -4.88 28.82 35.61
CA ASP A 526 -5.28 29.24 34.27
C ASP A 526 -5.82 28.05 33.46
N TYR A 527 -5.11 26.92 33.49
CA TYR A 527 -5.50 25.71 32.77
C TYR A 527 -6.83 25.14 33.27
N ALA A 528 -7.05 25.10 34.59
CA ALA A 528 -8.30 24.64 35.17
C ALA A 528 -9.47 25.59 34.86
N GLU A 529 -9.23 26.89 34.70
CA GLU A 529 -10.26 27.85 34.32
C GLU A 529 -10.71 27.65 32.87
N GLN A 530 -9.76 27.50 31.95
CA GLN A 530 -10.01 27.44 30.52
C GLN A 530 -10.51 26.08 30.03
N ASN A 531 -10.19 24.98 30.73
CA ASN A 531 -10.44 23.62 30.24
C ASN A 531 -11.48 22.85 31.09
N VAL A 532 -12.36 22.11 30.40
CA VAL A 532 -13.43 21.29 31.00
C VAL A 532 -13.46 19.92 30.32
N GLY A 533 -13.40 18.85 31.11
CA GLY A 533 -13.43 17.47 30.61
C GLY A 533 -12.55 16.55 31.43
N ARG A 534 -12.87 15.24 31.46
CA ARG A 534 -12.16 14.25 32.27
C ARG A 534 -10.67 14.19 31.95
N THR A 535 -10.32 14.22 30.66
CA THR A 535 -8.94 14.23 30.17
C THR A 535 -8.12 15.41 30.74
N HIS A 536 -8.68 16.62 30.74
CA HIS A 536 -8.02 17.81 31.29
C HIS A 536 -7.83 17.73 32.81
N TYR A 537 -8.82 17.19 33.53
CA TYR A 537 -8.70 17.02 34.98
C TYR A 537 -7.63 15.98 35.34
N GLU A 538 -7.49 14.93 34.54
CA GLU A 538 -6.42 13.95 34.71
C GLU A 538 -5.03 14.57 34.44
N LEU A 539 -4.88 15.45 33.46
CA LEU A 539 -3.64 16.20 33.26
C LEU A 539 -3.31 17.09 34.47
N ILE A 540 -4.30 17.83 35.00
CA ILE A 540 -4.14 18.62 36.23
C ILE A 540 -3.65 17.75 37.38
N ALA A 541 -4.22 16.57 37.58
CA ALA A 541 -3.76 15.66 38.62
C ALA A 541 -2.32 15.19 38.39
N ARG A 542 -1.93 14.83 37.16
CA ARG A 542 -0.54 14.45 36.86
C ARG A 542 0.43 15.59 37.19
N ALA A 543 0.10 16.82 36.81
CA ALA A 543 0.88 18.00 37.13
C ALA A 543 0.99 18.26 38.65
N LEU A 544 -0.11 18.14 39.40
CA LEU A 544 -0.11 18.25 40.86
C LEU A 544 0.78 17.18 41.52
N LEU A 545 0.83 15.96 40.99
CA LEU A 545 1.74 14.92 41.47
C LEU A 545 3.21 15.27 41.20
N CYS A 546 3.53 15.89 40.06
CA CYS A 546 4.87 16.37 39.77
C CYS A 546 5.26 17.52 40.72
N ALA A 547 4.37 18.50 40.94
CA ALA A 547 4.59 19.60 41.87
C ALA A 547 4.81 19.11 43.32
N LYS A 548 4.13 18.04 43.75
CA LYS A 548 4.32 17.40 45.07
C LYS A 548 5.74 16.89 45.32
N LYS A 549 6.52 16.61 44.27
CA LYS A 549 7.91 16.13 44.37
C LYS A 549 8.92 17.26 44.63
N LEU A 550 8.51 18.52 44.52
CA LEU A 550 9.35 19.68 44.82
C LEU A 550 9.41 19.96 46.33
N ASN A 551 10.48 20.61 46.78
CA ASN A 551 10.64 20.99 48.18
C ASN A 551 9.59 22.07 48.54
N GLY A 552 8.74 21.79 49.53
CA GLY A 552 7.57 22.63 49.87
C GLY A 552 6.33 22.38 49.01
N GLY A 553 6.41 21.51 47.99
CA GLY A 553 5.32 21.25 47.03
C GLY A 553 4.11 20.57 47.65
N GLN A 554 4.29 19.76 48.71
CA GLN A 554 3.18 19.10 49.41
C GLN A 554 2.18 20.09 49.98
N GLU A 555 2.66 21.13 50.67
CA GLU A 555 1.78 22.14 51.29
C GLU A 555 1.16 23.07 50.24
N ALA A 556 1.91 23.42 49.19
CA ALA A 556 1.39 24.20 48.07
C ALA A 556 0.26 23.47 47.33
N VAL A 557 0.44 22.18 47.02
CA VAL A 557 -0.57 21.36 46.34
C VAL A 557 -1.81 21.17 47.22
N LYS A 558 -1.66 20.94 48.54
CA LYS A 558 -2.82 20.86 49.45
C LYS A 558 -3.65 22.14 49.41
N ARG A 559 -3.00 23.32 49.42
CA ARG A 559 -3.67 24.62 49.33
C ARG A 559 -4.42 24.77 48.00
N LEU A 560 -3.74 24.52 46.88
CA LEU A 560 -4.32 24.64 45.54
C LEU A 560 -5.50 23.68 45.33
N VAL A 561 -5.42 22.44 45.81
CA VAL A 561 -6.52 21.47 45.75
C VAL A 561 -7.71 21.93 46.58
N ALA A 562 -7.50 22.52 47.77
CA ALA A 562 -8.57 23.08 48.58
C ALA A 562 -9.27 24.24 47.85
N GLU A 563 -8.51 25.13 47.21
CA GLU A 563 -9.04 26.21 46.37
C GLU A 563 -9.86 25.67 45.19
N PHE A 564 -9.35 24.66 44.48
CA PHE A 564 -10.05 24.03 43.36
C PHE A 564 -11.36 23.36 43.80
N ARG A 565 -11.39 22.70 44.97
CA ARG A 565 -12.61 22.11 45.53
C ARG A 565 -13.69 23.17 45.81
N ILE A 566 -13.30 24.37 46.23
CA ILE A 566 -14.22 25.48 46.48
C ILE A 566 -14.69 26.12 45.17
N LYS A 567 -13.73 26.52 44.31
CA LYS A 567 -13.99 27.24 43.04
C LYS A 567 -14.78 26.39 42.05
N TYR A 568 -14.45 25.11 41.93
CA TYR A 568 -14.98 24.20 40.91
C TYR A 568 -15.94 23.12 41.44
N LYS A 569 -16.56 23.32 42.62
CA LYS A 569 -17.45 22.35 43.29
C LYS A 569 -18.56 21.71 42.42
N ARG A 570 -18.93 22.36 41.31
CA ARG A 570 -19.94 21.89 40.33
C ARG A 570 -19.36 21.04 39.19
N ARG A 571 -18.09 20.62 39.26
CA ARG A 571 -17.43 19.75 38.26
C ARG A 571 -17.19 18.35 38.88
N PRO A 572 -18.15 17.41 38.81
CA PRO A 572 -18.07 16.13 39.53
C PRO A 572 -16.84 15.29 39.17
N ALA A 573 -16.50 15.22 37.87
CA ALA A 573 -15.32 14.49 37.40
C ALA A 573 -14.01 15.08 37.95
N MET A 574 -13.90 16.40 38.06
CA MET A 574 -12.74 17.05 38.69
C MET A 574 -12.67 16.70 40.18
N MET A 575 -13.80 16.71 40.89
CA MET A 575 -13.84 16.33 42.31
C MET A 575 -13.42 14.87 42.53
N GLU A 576 -13.85 13.96 41.65
CA GLU A 576 -13.42 12.56 41.67
C GLU A 576 -11.90 12.44 41.53
N VAL A 577 -11.32 13.12 40.54
CA VAL A 577 -9.87 13.13 40.29
C VAL A 577 -9.09 13.73 41.47
N LEU A 578 -9.59 14.82 42.05
CA LEU A 578 -8.95 15.52 43.17
C LEU A 578 -9.05 14.77 44.51
N ARG A 579 -9.85 13.69 44.65
CA ARG A 579 -9.89 12.87 45.88
C ARG A 579 -8.55 12.19 46.19
N ARG A 580 -7.68 12.06 45.20
CA ARG A 580 -6.35 11.44 45.33
C ARG A 580 -5.33 12.33 46.06
N PHE A 581 -5.71 13.57 46.40
CA PHE A 581 -4.87 14.58 47.05
C PHE A 581 -5.49 15.04 48.35
#